data_AF-A0A6V7JCS3-F1
#
_entry.id   AF-A0A6V7JCS3-F1
#
_cell.length_a   1.000
_cell.length_b   1.000
_cell.length_c   1.000
_cell.angle_alpha   90.00
_cell.angle_beta   90.00
_cell.angle_gamma   90.00
#
_symmetry.space_group_name_H-M   'P 1'
#
loop_
_entity.id
_entity.type
_entity.pdbx_description
1 polymer ?
#
loop_
_entity_poly.entity_id
_entity_poly.type
_entity_poly.pdbx_seq_one_letter_code
_entity_poly.pdbx_strand_id
1 'polypeptide(L)' 'HQFYLHSRLELVEGRLKVPDWSSVARLVALVAQAEAGDYDSVSTAHSLYTQCCHIQPAKPCDPKPNDFLHRIIQQHKEIR' A
#
# COMPACT_ATOMS: atom_id res chain seq x y z
N HIS A 1 -12.38 14.02 -0.50
CA HIS A 1 -12.57 12.74 0.22
C HIS A 1 -13.27 11.64 -0.60
N GLN A 2 -14.39 11.90 -1.30
CA GLN A 2 -15.12 10.81 -1.98
C GLN A 2 -14.32 10.07 -3.07
N PHE A 3 -13.49 10.80 -3.85
CA PHE A 3 -12.59 10.18 -4.83
C PHE A 3 -11.62 9.18 -4.19
N TYR A 4 -10.95 9.57 -3.10
CA TYR A 4 -10.01 8.71 -2.37
C TYR A 4 -10.67 7.43 -1.83
N LEU A 5 -11.86 7.55 -1.21
CA LEU A 5 -12.60 6.39 -0.70
C LEU A 5 -12.99 5.43 -1.83
N HIS A 6 -13.47 5.97 -2.95
CA HIS A 6 -13.85 5.18 -4.11
C HIS A 6 -12.65 4.47 -4.74
N SER A 7 -11.56 5.19 -4.99
CA SER A 7 -10.33 4.61 -5.52
C SER A 7 -9.73 3.54 -4.61
N ARG A 8 -9.83 3.71 -3.28
CA ARG A 8 -9.34 2.71 -2.33
C ARG A 8 -10.19 1.43 -2.34
N LEU A 9 -11.51 1.55 -2.47
CA LEU A 9 -12.38 0.38 -2.65
C LEU A 9 -12.07 -0.33 -3.97
N GLU A 10 -11.94 0.39 -5.08
CA GLU A 10 -11.60 -0.20 -6.37
C GLU A 10 -10.22 -0.89 -6.38
N LEU A 11 -9.26 -0.38 -5.59
CA LEU A 11 -7.96 -1.02 -5.36
C LEU A 11 -8.05 -2.33 -4.60
N VAL A 12 -8.86 -2.37 -3.52
CA VAL A 12 -9.07 -3.58 -2.72
C VAL A 12 -9.86 -4.62 -3.51
N GLU A 13 -10.81 -4.19 -4.32
CA GLU A 13 -11.60 -5.06 -5.22
C GLU A 13 -10.83 -5.49 -6.49
N GLY A 14 -9.59 -5.02 -6.69
CA GLY A 14 -8.77 -5.36 -7.84
C GLY A 14 -9.23 -4.77 -9.18
N ARG A 15 -10.15 -3.80 -9.14
CA ARG A 15 -10.61 -3.05 -10.32
C ARG A 15 -9.59 -2.00 -10.76
N LEU A 16 -8.90 -1.40 -9.78
CA LEU A 16 -7.79 -0.48 -10.05
C LEU A 16 -6.47 -1.25 -10.13
N LYS A 17 -5.81 -1.14 -11.28
CA LYS A 17 -4.67 -1.95 -11.68
C LYS A 17 -3.35 -1.26 -11.36
N VAL A 18 -2.51 -1.87 -10.53
CA VAL A 18 -1.19 -1.37 -10.18
C VAL A 18 -0.12 -2.05 -11.05
N PRO A 19 0.87 -1.35 -11.61
CA PRO A 19 1.74 -1.94 -12.64
C PRO A 19 2.69 -3.03 -12.12
N ASP A 20 3.20 -2.89 -10.89
CA ASP A 20 4.22 -3.77 -10.31
C ASP A 20 4.18 -3.72 -8.76
N TRP A 21 4.87 -4.66 -8.10
CA TRP A 21 4.90 -4.74 -6.64
C TRP A 21 5.53 -3.52 -5.96
N SER A 22 6.50 -2.83 -6.57
CA SER A 22 7.08 -1.61 -5.98
C SER A 22 6.04 -0.49 -5.97
N SER A 23 5.27 -0.37 -7.05
CA SER A 23 4.14 0.54 -7.14
C SER A 23 3.05 0.20 -6.12
N VAL A 24 2.77 -1.09 -5.88
CA VAL A 24 1.85 -1.52 -4.80
C VAL A 24 2.41 -1.10 -3.45
N ALA A 25 3.67 -1.36 -3.15
CA ALA A 25 4.28 -1.01 -1.87
C ALA A 25 4.19 0.49 -1.58
N ARG A 26 4.48 1.33 -2.60
CA ARG A 26 4.34 2.80 -2.51
C ARG A 26 2.89 3.23 -2.28
N LEU A 27 1.94 2.62 -2.98
CA LEU A 27 0.52 2.92 -2.81
C LEU A 27 0.04 2.58 -1.39
N VAL A 28 0.44 1.43 -0.85
CA VAL A 28 0.09 1.05 0.53
C VAL A 28 0.71 2.03 1.54
N ALA A 29 1.94 2.46 1.31
CA ALA A 29 2.58 3.46 2.14
C ALA A 29 1.83 4.81 2.12
N LEU A 30 1.38 5.26 0.94
CA LEU A 30 0.56 6.47 0.81
C LEU A 30 -0.80 6.36 1.50
N VAL A 31 -1.45 5.20 1.41
CA VAL A 31 -2.71 4.94 2.14
C VAL A 31 -2.46 4.99 3.65
N ALA A 32 -1.38 4.37 4.12
CA ALA A 32 -1.01 4.39 5.53
C ALA A 32 -0.74 5.82 6.02
N GLN A 33 0.00 6.62 5.24
CA GLN A 33 0.28 8.01 5.59
C GLN A 33 -0.99 8.86 5.65
N ALA A 34 -1.90 8.69 4.68
CA ALA A 34 -3.15 9.44 4.63
C ALA A 34 -4.07 9.15 5.83
N GLU A 35 -4.01 7.94 6.39
CA GLU A 35 -4.89 7.48 7.47
C GLU A 35 -4.26 7.61 8.87
N ALA A 36 -2.95 7.36 8.99
CA ALA A 36 -2.23 7.32 10.26
C ALA A 36 -1.22 8.47 10.46
N GLY A 37 -1.01 9.31 9.43
CA GLY A 37 0.05 10.32 9.43
C GLY A 37 1.42 9.73 9.11
N ASP A 38 2.46 10.53 9.32
CA ASP A 38 3.85 10.15 9.04
C ASP A 38 4.26 8.85 9.74
N TYR A 39 5.27 8.18 9.17
CA TYR A 39 5.80 6.96 9.77
C TYR A 39 6.24 7.18 11.23
N ASP A 40 5.58 6.48 12.14
CA ASP A 40 5.97 6.35 13.55
C ASP A 40 6.36 4.91 13.87
N SER A 41 7.52 4.73 14.48
CA SER A 41 8.00 3.44 14.97
C SER A 41 7.18 2.88 16.14
N VAL A 42 6.43 3.74 16.85
CA VAL A 42 5.60 3.37 18.01
C VAL A 42 4.16 3.13 17.59
N SER A 43 3.57 4.05 16.82
CA SER A 43 2.25 3.91 16.20
C SER A 43 2.38 3.30 14.79
N THR A 44 2.75 2.03 14.70
CA THR A 44 2.85 1.40 13.38
C THR A 44 1.46 1.19 12.78
N ALA A 45 1.25 1.73 11.57
CA ALA A 45 0.12 1.46 10.68
C ALA A 45 0.05 -0.01 10.19
N HIS A 46 0.46 -0.97 11.03
CA HIS A 46 0.57 -2.40 10.74
C HIS A 46 -0.75 -3.00 10.25
N SER A 47 -1.86 -2.57 10.84
CA SER A 47 -3.21 -3.00 10.42
C SER A 47 -3.52 -2.55 8.99
N LEU A 48 -3.09 -1.35 8.57
CA LEU A 48 -3.29 -0.82 7.22
C LEU A 48 -2.40 -1.52 6.19
N TYR A 49 -1.15 -1.82 6.54
CA TYR A 49 -0.26 -2.63 5.68
C TYR A 49 -0.84 -4.02 5.42
N THR A 50 -1.44 -4.62 6.46
CA THR A 50 -2.05 -5.94 6.38
C THR A 50 -3.35 -5.91 5.58
N GLN A 51 -4.20 -4.89 5.75
CA GLN A 51 -5.44 -4.76 4.97
C GLN A 51 -5.16 -4.63 3.46
N CYS A 52 -4.12 -3.88 3.11
CA CYS A 52 -3.75 -3.68 1.71
C CYS A 52 -2.91 -4.83 1.12
N CYS A 53 -2.68 -5.91 1.86
CA CYS A 53 -1.87 -7.04 1.39
C CYS A 53 -2.53 -7.81 0.23
N HIS A 54 -3.83 -7.61 0.00
CA HIS A 54 -4.64 -8.16 -1.07
C HIS A 54 -4.52 -7.41 -2.41
N ILE A 55 -3.93 -6.20 -2.40
CA ILE A 55 -3.70 -5.45 -3.65
C ILE A 55 -2.65 -6.20 -4.46
N GLN A 56 -3.01 -6.59 -5.68
CA GLN A 56 -2.13 -7.30 -6.61
C GLN A 56 -1.81 -6.44 -7.83
N PRO A 57 -0.61 -6.60 -8.41
CA PRO A 57 -0.30 -5.96 -9.67
C PRO A 57 -1.14 -6.54 -10.82
N ALA A 58 -1.37 -5.70 -11.81
CA ALA A 58 -2.26 -5.90 -12.94
C ALA A 58 -1.79 -6.94 -13.96
N LYS A 59 -0.48 -7.15 -14.01
CA LYS A 59 0.16 -8.14 -14.87
C LYS A 59 0.52 -9.36 -14.01
N PRO A 60 0.57 -10.57 -14.60
CA PRO A 60 1.24 -11.70 -13.99
C PRO A 60 2.74 -11.36 -13.92
N CYS A 61 3.09 -10.61 -12.88
CA CYS A 61 4.46 -10.28 -12.51
C CYS A 61 5.00 -11.39 -11.60
N ASP A 62 6.28 -11.27 -11.24
CA ASP A 62 6.92 -12.11 -10.25
C ASP A 62 6.06 -12.28 -8.99
N PRO A 63 6.19 -13.40 -8.26
CA PRO A 63 5.47 -13.61 -7.01
C PRO A 63 5.69 -12.46 -6.03
N LYS A 64 4.73 -12.27 -5.13
CA LYS A 64 4.82 -11.26 -4.07
C LYS A 64 6.16 -11.39 -3.33
N PRO A 65 6.95 -10.31 -3.21
CA PRO A 65 8.24 -10.38 -2.54
C PRO A 65 8.08 -10.80 -1.06
N ASN A 66 8.99 -11.63 -0.55
CA ASN A 66 8.98 -12.03 0.86
C ASN A 66 9.24 -10.84 1.80
N ASP A 67 9.98 -9.84 1.32
CA ASP A 67 10.32 -8.59 2.01
C ASP A 67 9.30 -7.48 1.75
N PHE A 68 8.12 -7.79 1.21
CA PHE A 68 7.13 -6.79 0.79
C PHE A 68 6.72 -5.81 1.90
N LEU A 69 6.55 -6.30 3.12
CA LEU A 69 6.25 -5.46 4.28
C LEU A 69 7.39 -4.46 4.57
N HIS A 70 8.64 -4.91 4.47
CA HIS A 70 9.80 -4.03 4.66
C HIS A 70 9.84 -2.94 3.59
N ARG A 71 9.49 -3.27 2.34
CA ARG A 71 9.41 -2.28 1.25
C ARG A 71 8.34 -1.23 1.50
N ILE A 72 7.15 -1.63 1.98
CA ILE A 72 6.09 -0.69 2.36
C ILE A 72 6.58 0.26 3.46
N ILE A 73 7.16 -0.30 4.52
CA ILE A 73 7.70 0.49 5.64
C ILE A 73 8.77 1.47 5.16
N GLN A 74 9.67 1.02 4.29
CA GLN A 74 10.71 1.85 3.71
C GLN A 74 10.11 3.00 2.88
N GLN A 75 9.12 2.71 2.02
CA GLN A 75 8.42 3.75 1.27
C GLN A 75 7.71 4.74 2.22
N HIS A 76 7.07 4.27 3.28
CA HIS A 76 6.38 5.15 4.23
C HIS A 76 7.36 6.09 4.98
N LYS A 77 8.57 5.62 5.29
CA LYS A 77 9.64 6.48 5.84
C LYS A 77 10.14 7.54 4.86
N GLU A 78 10.10 7.25 3.56
CA GLU A 78 10.59 8.13 2.50
C GLU A 78 9.58 9.21 2.11
N ILE A 79 8.28 8.96 2.31
CA ILE A 79 7.24 9.95 2.03
C ILE A 79 7.20 10.96 3.20
N ARG A 80 7.40 12.24 2.89
CA ARG A 80 7.33 13.39 3.82
C ARG A 80 6.20 14.30 3.41
#